data_AF-A0AAW2QLY4-F1
#
_entry.id   AF-A0AAW2QLY4-F1
#
_cell.length_a   1.000
_cell.length_b   1.000
_cell.length_c   1.000
_cell.angle_alpha   90.00
_cell.angle_beta   90.00
_cell.angle_gamma   90.00
#
_symmetry.space_group_name_H-M   'P 1'
#
loop_
_entity.id
_entity.type
_entity.pdbx_description
1 polymer ?
#
loop_
_entity_poly.entity_id
_entity_poly.type
_entity_poly.pdbx_seq_one_letter_code
_entity_poly.pdbx_strand_id
1 'polypeptide(L)'
;MNLGGLLAGTATNPFGNGFYQGPSTAPLEAASACPGVYAKGAYPGYAGDLLVDPASGASYNAHGANGRKYLLPAIYDPSTSKCSTLV
;
A
#
# COMPACT_ATOMS: atom_id res chain seq x y z
N MET A 1 -6.95 -10.88 -0.03
CA MET A 1 -5.48 -11.06 -0.16
C MET A 1 -4.93 -9.96 -1.05
N ASN A 2 -4.01 -9.13 -0.58
CA ASN A 2 -3.34 -8.11 -1.41
C ASN A 2 -1.89 -8.57 -1.67
N LEU A 3 -1.56 -8.91 -2.92
CA LEU A 3 -0.24 -9.45 -3.27
C LEU A 3 0.88 -8.43 -3.05
N GLY A 4 0.62 -7.14 -3.29
CA GLY A 4 1.58 -6.07 -3.00
C GLY A 4 1.91 -5.99 -1.50
N GLY A 5 0.89 -6.13 -0.64
CA GLY A 5 1.08 -6.19 0.80
C GLY A 5 1.90 -7.39 1.26
N LEU A 6 1.66 -8.58 0.67
CA LEU A 6 2.46 -9.78 0.95
C LEU A 6 3.93 -9.61 0.56
N LEU A 7 4.18 -9.03 -0.62
CA LEU A 7 5.54 -8.78 -1.10
C LEU A 7 6.26 -7.75 -0.22
N ALA A 8 5.56 -6.68 0.19
CA ALA A 8 6.09 -5.70 1.12
C ALA A 8 6.46 -6.35 2.46
N GLY A 9 5.55 -7.14 3.06
CA GLY A 9 5.82 -7.88 4.30
C GLY A 9 7.01 -8.83 4.15
N THR A 10 7.11 -9.55 3.04
CA THR A 10 8.26 -10.44 2.77
C THR A 10 9.58 -9.67 2.70
N ALA A 11 9.58 -8.46 2.12
CA ALA A 11 10.78 -7.63 2.00
C ALA A 11 11.16 -6.92 3.30
N THR A 12 10.18 -6.43 4.07
CA THR A 12 10.43 -5.63 5.28
C THR A 12 10.44 -6.46 6.57
N ASN A 13 9.88 -7.66 6.52
CA ASN A 13 9.71 -8.57 7.66
C ASN A 13 9.94 -10.05 7.28
N PRO A 14 11.07 -10.41 6.63
CA PRO A 14 11.30 -11.76 6.10
C PRO A 14 11.34 -12.87 7.18
N PHE A 15 11.65 -12.54 8.42
CA PHE A 15 11.81 -13.49 9.53
C PHE A 15 10.77 -13.32 10.64
N GLY A 16 9.74 -12.48 10.44
CA GLY A 16 8.72 -12.22 11.44
C GLY A 16 9.17 -11.36 12.64
N ASN A 17 10.37 -10.77 12.58
CA ASN A 17 10.95 -9.89 13.60
C ASN A 17 11.50 -8.57 13.03
N GLY A 18 11.09 -8.21 11.81
CA GLY A 18 11.55 -7.03 11.07
C GLY A 18 10.76 -5.76 11.38
N PHE A 19 10.56 -4.89 10.38
CA PHE A 19 9.87 -3.61 10.58
C PHE A 19 8.35 -3.78 10.63
N TYR A 20 7.75 -3.36 11.74
CA TYR A 20 6.31 -3.31 11.95
C TYR A 20 5.93 -2.20 12.93
N GLN A 21 4.68 -1.74 12.86
CA GLN A 21 4.09 -0.86 13.84
C GLN A 21 3.31 -1.69 14.89
N GLY A 22 3.45 -1.35 16.16
CA GLY A 22 2.77 -2.04 17.26
C GLY A 22 3.60 -3.14 17.95
N PRO A 23 3.01 -3.88 18.90
CA PRO A 23 3.70 -4.92 19.66
C PRO A 23 4.03 -6.14 18.79
N SER A 24 5.08 -6.88 19.13
CA SER A 24 5.49 -8.11 18.42
C SER A 24 4.44 -9.23 18.42
N THR A 25 3.47 -9.18 19.34
CA THR A 25 2.35 -10.11 19.41
C THR A 25 1.22 -9.78 18.44
N ALA A 26 1.20 -8.57 17.87
CA ALA A 26 0.24 -8.12 16.86
C ALA A 26 0.87 -7.05 15.94
N PRO A 27 1.91 -7.41 15.16
CA PRO A 27 2.64 -6.46 14.33
C PRO A 27 1.81 -6.03 13.12
N LEU A 28 1.71 -4.71 12.89
CA LEU A 28 1.24 -4.15 11.63
C LEU A 28 2.42 -4.02 10.67
N GLU A 29 2.39 -4.80 9.60
CA GLU A 29 3.41 -4.80 8.56
C GLU A 29 3.32 -3.54 7.69
N ALA A 30 4.36 -3.28 6.89
CA ALA A 30 4.52 -2.03 6.16
C ALA A 30 3.31 -1.61 5.31
N ALA A 31 2.57 -2.55 4.71
CA ALA A 31 1.35 -2.26 3.98
C ALA A 31 0.08 -2.27 4.85
N SER A 32 -0.01 -3.13 5.88
CA SER A 32 -1.19 -3.25 6.75
C SER A 32 -1.29 -2.11 7.77
N ALA A 33 -0.19 -1.41 8.03
CA ALA A 33 -0.17 -0.14 8.76
C ALA A 33 -0.90 1.00 8.01
N CYS A 34 -1.17 0.85 6.72
CA CYS A 34 -1.79 1.86 5.86
C CYS A 34 -3.13 1.41 5.25
N PRO A 35 -4.12 1.00 6.07
CA PRO A 35 -5.36 0.43 5.56
C PRO A 35 -6.14 1.47 4.75
N GLY A 36 -6.50 1.11 3.51
CA GLY A 36 -7.33 1.96 2.66
C GLY A 36 -6.62 3.15 2.02
N VAL A 37 -5.32 3.35 2.29
CA VAL A 37 -4.54 4.43 1.68
C VAL A 37 -3.95 3.94 0.36
N TYR A 38 -4.44 4.50 -0.75
CA TYR A 38 -3.97 4.12 -2.10
C TYR A 38 -3.43 5.33 -2.90
N ALA A 39 -3.86 6.54 -2.57
CA ALA A 39 -3.37 7.77 -3.18
C ALA A 39 -3.40 8.94 -2.18
N LYS A 40 -2.82 10.07 -2.57
CA LYS A 40 -2.89 11.32 -1.81
C LYS A 40 -4.34 11.68 -1.44
N GLY A 41 -4.53 12.25 -0.26
CA GLY A 41 -5.84 12.70 0.21
C GLY A 41 -6.76 11.59 0.74
N ALA A 42 -6.29 10.35 0.86
CA ALA A 42 -7.08 9.25 1.42
C ALA A 42 -7.54 9.52 2.86
N TYR A 43 -8.75 9.06 3.18
CA TYR A 43 -9.36 9.08 4.51
C TYR A 43 -10.40 7.94 4.62
N PRO A 44 -10.94 7.61 5.82
CA PRO A 44 -11.91 6.52 5.94
C PRO A 44 -13.10 6.66 4.98
N GLY A 45 -13.27 5.68 4.09
CA GLY A 45 -14.30 5.70 3.03
C GLY A 45 -13.85 6.29 1.69
N TYR A 46 -12.64 6.84 1.59
CA TYR A 46 -12.07 7.41 0.37
C TYR A 46 -10.61 6.98 0.16
N ALA A 47 -10.35 6.31 -0.96
CA ALA A 47 -9.05 5.70 -1.25
C ALA A 47 -7.93 6.70 -1.62
N GLY A 48 -8.29 7.97 -1.84
CA GLY A 48 -7.40 9.02 -2.33
C GLY A 48 -7.65 9.37 -3.80
N ASP A 49 -6.89 10.36 -4.28
CA ASP A 49 -6.91 10.88 -5.65
C ASP A 49 -6.30 9.88 -6.66
N LEU A 50 -7.04 8.81 -6.98
CA LEU A 50 -6.59 7.75 -7.88
C LEU A 50 -6.68 8.16 -9.36
N LEU A 51 -5.81 7.58 -10.18
CA LEU A 51 -5.92 7.64 -11.64
C LEU A 51 -7.09 6.76 -12.08
N VAL A 52 -7.73 7.13 -13.20
CA VAL A 52 -8.85 6.37 -13.78
C VAL A 52 -8.48 5.88 -15.17
N ASP A 53 -8.69 4.59 -15.44
CA ASP A 53 -8.55 4.02 -16.76
C ASP A 53 -9.75 4.43 -17.63
N PRO A 54 -9.56 5.15 -18.75
CA PRO A 54 -10.67 5.68 -19.53
C PRO A 54 -11.48 4.60 -20.26
N ALA A 55 -10.90 3.42 -20.51
CA ALA A 55 -11.57 2.34 -21.23
C ALA A 55 -12.51 1.52 -20.33
N SER A 56 -12.11 1.29 -19.08
CA SER A 56 -12.84 0.46 -18.12
C SER A 56 -13.52 1.24 -16.99
N GLY A 57 -13.11 2.50 -16.76
CA GLY A 57 -13.51 3.28 -15.60
C GLY A 57 -12.84 2.84 -14.29
N ALA A 58 -11.95 1.85 -14.31
CA ALA A 58 -11.30 1.34 -13.11
C ALA A 58 -10.24 2.30 -12.57
N SER A 59 -10.15 2.40 -11.24
CA SER A 59 -9.12 3.21 -10.57
C SER A 59 -7.81 2.45 -10.39
N TYR A 60 -6.68 3.13 -10.50
CA TYR A 60 -5.34 2.56 -10.35
C TYR A 60 -4.35 3.61 -9.84
N ASN A 61 -3.21 3.16 -9.33
CA ASN A 61 -2.10 4.03 -8.88
C ASN A 61 -0.73 3.55 -9.36
N ALA A 62 -0.65 2.43 -10.07
CA ALA A 62 0.60 1.86 -10.52
C ALA A 62 0.52 1.40 -11.98
N HIS A 63 1.54 1.75 -12.75
CA HIS A 63 1.78 1.21 -14.08
C HIS A 63 2.73 0.03 -13.99
N GLY A 64 2.24 -1.16 -14.34
CA GLY A 64 3.04 -2.37 -14.45
C GLY A 64 3.50 -2.64 -15.88
N ALA A 65 4.27 -3.71 -16.03
CA ALA A 65 4.76 -4.16 -17.33
C ALA A 65 3.60 -4.52 -18.28
N ASN A 66 3.85 -4.40 -19.59
CA ASN A 66 2.90 -4.71 -20.67
C ASN A 66 1.58 -3.93 -20.56
N GLY A 67 1.64 -2.66 -20.11
CA GLY A 67 0.48 -1.78 -20.00
C GLY A 67 -0.51 -2.14 -18.90
N ARG A 68 -0.19 -3.10 -18.02
CA ARG A 68 -1.06 -3.48 -16.91
C ARG A 68 -1.15 -2.36 -15.89
N LYS A 69 -2.33 -2.21 -15.30
CA LYS A 69 -2.61 -1.21 -14.26
C LYS A 69 -2.96 -1.93 -12.97
N TYR A 70 -2.39 -1.46 -11.87
CA TYR A 70 -2.56 -2.07 -10.56
C TYR A 70 -3.02 -1.04 -9.54
N LEU A 71 -3.73 -1.54 -8.53
CA LEU A 71 -4.06 -0.80 -7.32
C LEU A 71 -3.24 -1.40 -6.17
N LEU A 72 -2.19 -0.69 -5.76
CA LEU A 72 -1.24 -1.13 -4.74
C LEU A 72 -1.43 -0.33 -3.44
N PRO A 73 -1.31 -0.97 -2.27
CA PRO A 73 -1.45 -0.27 -1.00
C PRO A 73 -0.29 0.71 -0.81
N ALA A 74 -0.52 1.75 -0.01
CA ALA A 74 0.56 2.57 0.48
C ALA A 74 1.49 1.76 1.39
N ILE A 75 2.76 2.17 1.45
CA ILE A 75 3.76 1.58 2.33
C ILE A 75 4.11 2.57 3.43
N TYR A 76 4.08 2.11 4.68
CA TYR A 76 4.50 2.91 5.83
C TYR A 76 6.00 3.20 5.74
N ASP A 77 6.34 4.49 5.76
CA ASP A 77 7.70 4.99 5.85
C ASP A 77 8.02 5.36 7.30
N PRO A 78 8.91 4.61 7.98
CA PRO A 78 9.25 4.86 9.38
C PRO A 78 10.05 6.17 9.56
N SER A 79 10.71 6.69 8.52
CA SER A 79 11.49 7.92 8.61
C SER A 79 10.60 9.17 8.68
N THR A 80 9.43 9.12 8.03
CA THR A 80 8.45 10.21 8.04
C THR A 80 7.22 9.93 8.90
N SER A 81 7.08 8.70 9.40
CA SER A 81 5.91 8.21 10.12
C SER A 81 4.61 8.37 9.33
N LYS A 82 4.68 8.19 8.01
CA LYS A 82 3.55 8.39 7.08
C LYS A 82 3.43 7.24 6.08
N CYS A 83 2.22 7.09 5.52
CA CYS A 83 1.95 6.18 4.42
C CYS A 83 2.34 6.82 3.09
N SER A 84 3.28 6.20 2.38
CA SER A 84 3.75 6.66 1.07
C SER A 84 2.94 6.00 -0.04
N THR A 85 2.37 6.82 -0.93
CA THR A 85 1.61 6.38 -2.10
C THR A 85 2.40 6.59 -3.38
N LEU A 86 1.99 5.92 -4.46
CA LEU A 86 2.61 6.09 -5.79
C LEU A 86 2.09 7.32 -6.54
N VAL A 87 0.89 7.79 -6.20
CA VAL A 87 0.21 8.96 -6.75
C VAL A 87 -0.46 9.77 -5.65
#